data_AF-A0A1C7LM26-F1
#
_entry.id   AF-A0A1C7LM26-F1
#
_cell.length_a   1.000
_cell.length_b   1.000
_cell.length_c   1.000
_cell.angle_alpha   90.00
_cell.angle_beta   90.00
_cell.angle_gamma   90.00
#
_symmetry.space_group_name_H-M   'P 1'
#
loop_
_entity.id
_entity.type
_entity.pdbx_description
1 polymer ?
#
loop_
_entity_poly.entity_id
_entity_poly.type
_entity_poly.pdbx_seq_one_letter_code
_entity_poly.pdbx_strand_id
1 'polypeptide(L)'
;MATSKPYILTGIDSPPPGILDDPPFRLEINDFIKDEDMLNIYLLALTNVQNADQNEVTSAYQVGGIHGLPYTPWNGVNPAKDHRFPGYCTHGSVIFPTWHRPYVALIEQVLYEEAVHIAASYTDPKLKRNMEMQRSASGNPNAKIPAILNTMKFVSVISAPSGTRTQISNPLLSYKFHPFDSTVWGEAGEKFGHWPQTLRHPSSDKADAHSQPERVQGEIGGVALMLRDRV
;
A
#
# COMPACT_ATOMS: atom_id res chain seq x y z
N MET A 1 -28.64 13.18 10.03
CA MET A 1 -27.49 12.73 9.20
C MET A 1 -27.47 11.23 9.28
N ALA A 2 -27.57 10.51 8.17
CA ALA A 2 -27.43 9.06 8.20
C ALA A 2 -25.99 8.75 8.64
N THR A 3 -25.82 8.17 9.81
CA THR A 3 -24.53 7.63 10.25
C THR A 3 -24.18 6.51 9.28
N SER A 4 -23.23 6.75 8.38
CA SER A 4 -22.63 5.68 7.59
C SER A 4 -22.17 4.59 8.56
N LYS A 5 -22.45 3.33 8.23
CA LYS A 5 -21.95 2.22 9.05
C LYS A 5 -20.42 2.32 9.09
N PRO A 6 -19.80 2.15 10.27
CA PRO A 6 -18.35 2.19 10.36
C PRO A 6 -17.73 1.07 9.54
N TYR A 7 -16.58 1.33 8.93
CA TYR A 7 -15.76 0.30 8.31
C TYR A 7 -15.21 -0.62 9.40
N ILE A 8 -15.45 -1.92 9.27
CA ILE A 8 -15.08 -2.91 10.29
C ILE A 8 -13.83 -3.65 9.81
N LEU A 9 -12.79 -3.62 10.64
CA LEU A 9 -11.58 -4.40 10.43
C LEU A 9 -11.77 -5.82 11.00
N THR A 10 -11.86 -6.81 10.13
CA THR A 10 -11.97 -8.24 10.46
C THR A 10 -10.75 -9.04 10.02
N GLY A 11 -9.93 -8.49 9.13
CA GLY A 11 -8.98 -9.26 8.33
C GLY A 11 -9.67 -9.89 7.12
N ILE A 12 -8.93 -10.72 6.39
CA ILE A 12 -9.43 -11.44 5.21
C ILE A 12 -10.27 -12.63 5.67
N ASP A 13 -11.53 -12.71 5.23
CA ASP A 13 -12.40 -13.85 5.52
C ASP A 13 -11.75 -15.16 5.06
N SER A 14 -11.80 -16.19 5.91
CA SER A 14 -11.37 -17.53 5.51
C SER A 14 -12.25 -18.04 4.36
N PRO A 15 -11.71 -18.80 3.39
CA PRO A 15 -12.52 -19.42 2.36
C PRO A 15 -13.61 -20.33 2.98
N PRO A 16 -14.70 -20.65 2.24
CA PRO A 16 -15.75 -21.51 2.74
C PRO A 16 -15.21 -22.85 3.30
N PRO A 17 -15.88 -23.46 4.29
CA PRO A 17 -15.40 -24.67 4.96
C PRO A 17 -15.01 -25.77 3.95
N GLY A 18 -13.78 -26.31 4.07
CA GLY A 18 -13.30 -27.44 3.25
C GLY A 18 -12.01 -27.22 2.46
N ILE A 19 -11.42 -26.02 2.52
CA ILE A 19 -10.08 -25.74 2.00
C ILE A 19 -9.23 -25.24 3.18
N LEU A 20 -8.36 -26.11 3.72
CA LEU A 20 -7.41 -25.92 4.82
C LEU A 20 -7.56 -24.65 5.70
N ASP A 21 -7.90 -24.89 6.98
CA ASP A 21 -8.02 -23.96 8.12
C ASP A 21 -6.71 -23.22 8.51
N ASP A 22 -5.96 -22.67 7.56
CA ASP A 22 -4.83 -21.80 7.86
C ASP A 22 -5.04 -20.44 7.19
N PRO A 23 -5.09 -19.32 7.94
CA PRO A 23 -5.06 -18.01 7.31
C PRO A 23 -3.88 -17.95 6.32
N PRO A 24 -4.09 -17.44 5.09
CA PRO A 24 -3.04 -17.46 4.09
C PRO A 24 -1.79 -16.75 4.62
N PHE A 25 -0.65 -17.46 4.62
CA PHE A 25 0.62 -16.86 5.01
C PHE A 25 0.92 -15.62 4.18
N ARG A 26 1.46 -14.58 4.82
CA ARG A 26 2.12 -13.49 4.10
C ARG A 26 3.38 -14.06 3.45
N LEU A 27 3.39 -14.15 2.13
CA LEU A 27 4.55 -14.68 1.38
C LEU A 27 5.71 -13.70 1.45
N GLU A 28 6.95 -14.18 1.39
CA GLU A 28 8.09 -13.28 1.17
C GLU A 28 7.94 -12.63 -0.22
N ILE A 29 8.26 -11.34 -0.34
CA ILE A 29 7.95 -10.57 -1.55
C ILE A 29 8.60 -11.13 -2.83
N ASN A 30 9.79 -11.74 -2.76
CA ASN A 30 10.40 -12.39 -3.92
C ASN A 30 9.66 -13.67 -4.33
N ASP A 31 8.97 -14.34 -3.41
CA ASP A 31 8.11 -15.48 -3.72
C ASP A 31 6.75 -15.03 -4.22
N PHE A 32 6.18 -13.98 -3.60
CA PHE A 32 4.92 -13.39 -4.01
C PHE A 32 4.93 -12.95 -5.48
N ILE A 33 5.99 -12.25 -5.92
CA ILE A 33 6.06 -11.72 -7.29
C ILE A 33 6.29 -12.79 -8.37
N LYS A 34 6.55 -14.05 -7.99
CA LYS A 34 6.68 -15.16 -8.95
C LYS A 34 5.32 -15.71 -9.40
N ASP A 35 4.28 -15.50 -8.60
CA ASP A 35 2.92 -15.88 -8.96
C ASP A 35 2.29 -14.75 -9.78
N GLU A 36 2.17 -14.97 -11.10
CA GLU A 36 1.70 -13.95 -12.04
C GLU A 36 0.24 -13.55 -11.80
N ASP A 37 -0.63 -14.49 -11.40
CA ASP A 37 -2.05 -14.20 -11.17
C ASP A 37 -2.22 -13.41 -9.86
N MET A 38 -1.51 -13.82 -8.80
CA MET A 38 -1.46 -13.09 -7.53
C MET A 38 -0.92 -11.68 -7.68
N LEU A 39 0.20 -11.54 -8.38
CA LEU A 39 0.82 -10.23 -8.64
C LEU A 39 -0.11 -9.37 -9.49
N ASN A 40 -0.76 -9.95 -10.51
CA ASN A 40 -1.69 -9.23 -11.38
C ASN A 40 -2.85 -8.62 -10.59
N ILE A 41 -3.56 -9.43 -9.80
CA ILE A 41 -4.74 -8.94 -9.07
C ILE A 41 -4.34 -7.93 -7.99
N TYR A 42 -3.19 -8.12 -7.34
CA TYR A 42 -2.64 -7.17 -6.37
C TYR A 42 -2.31 -5.81 -7.02
N LEU A 43 -1.67 -5.80 -8.18
CA LEU A 43 -1.32 -4.56 -8.89
C LEU A 43 -2.56 -3.81 -9.36
N LEU A 44 -3.59 -4.52 -9.85
CA LEU A 44 -4.86 -3.93 -10.24
C LEU A 44 -5.60 -3.35 -9.03
N ALA A 45 -5.71 -4.11 -7.93
CA ALA A 45 -6.35 -3.65 -6.71
C ALA A 45 -5.64 -2.44 -6.09
N LEU A 46 -4.30 -2.48 -6.00
CA LEU A 46 -3.52 -1.35 -5.50
C LEU A 46 -3.71 -0.11 -6.38
N THR A 47 -3.77 -0.29 -7.71
CA THR A 47 -4.03 0.80 -8.65
C THR A 47 -5.41 1.43 -8.41
N ASN A 48 -6.45 0.61 -8.22
CA ASN A 48 -7.80 1.10 -7.96
C ASN A 48 -7.89 1.79 -6.59
N VAL A 49 -7.33 1.20 -5.53
CA VAL A 49 -7.29 1.82 -4.19
C VAL A 49 -6.50 3.13 -4.19
N GLN A 50 -5.42 3.23 -4.97
CA GLN A 50 -4.70 4.49 -5.14
C GLN A 50 -5.49 5.53 -5.95
N ASN A 51 -6.27 5.11 -6.95
CA ASN A 51 -7.03 6.03 -7.81
C ASN A 51 -8.45 6.34 -7.30
N ALA A 52 -8.90 5.68 -6.23
CA ALA A 52 -10.17 5.97 -5.58
C ALA A 52 -10.22 7.42 -5.08
N ASP A 53 -11.43 8.01 -5.05
CA ASP A 53 -11.63 9.36 -4.51
C ASP A 53 -11.01 9.47 -3.11
N GLN A 54 -10.18 10.49 -2.90
CA GLN A 54 -9.43 10.68 -1.64
C GLN A 54 -10.33 10.93 -0.41
N ASN A 55 -11.65 11.09 -0.60
CA ASN A 55 -12.63 11.16 0.49
C ASN A 55 -13.18 9.79 0.90
N GLU A 56 -12.98 8.74 0.09
CA GLU A 56 -13.42 7.38 0.42
C GLU A 56 -12.58 6.82 1.56
N VAL A 57 -13.24 6.27 2.59
CA VAL A 57 -12.58 5.81 3.84
C VAL A 57 -11.52 4.74 3.60
N THR A 58 -11.65 3.97 2.52
CA THR A 58 -10.72 2.91 2.09
C THR A 58 -9.73 3.35 1.01
N SER A 59 -9.77 4.61 0.55
CA SER A 59 -8.78 5.12 -0.41
C SER A 59 -7.37 5.09 0.17
N ALA A 60 -6.35 4.96 -0.70
CA ALA A 60 -4.96 5.03 -0.26
C ALA A 60 -4.64 6.33 0.51
N TYR A 61 -5.30 7.44 0.16
CA TYR A 61 -5.15 8.72 0.86
C TYR A 61 -5.68 8.67 2.29
N GLN A 62 -6.92 8.21 2.49
CA GLN A 62 -7.52 8.11 3.82
C GLN A 62 -6.78 7.10 4.69
N VAL A 63 -6.49 5.91 4.15
CA VAL A 63 -5.76 4.87 4.88
C VAL A 63 -4.35 5.35 5.24
N GLY A 64 -3.61 5.97 4.31
CA GLY A 64 -2.30 6.56 4.58
C GLY A 64 -2.35 7.69 5.62
N GLY A 65 -3.41 8.50 5.59
CA GLY A 65 -3.67 9.60 6.53
C GLY A 65 -3.86 9.16 7.98
N ILE A 66 -4.27 7.90 8.24
CA ILE A 66 -4.32 7.34 9.60
C ILE A 66 -2.94 7.43 10.28
N HIS A 67 -1.86 7.25 9.51
CA HIS A 67 -0.51 7.26 10.08
C HIS A 67 -0.06 8.66 10.52
N GLY A 68 -0.60 9.75 9.94
CA GLY A 68 -0.08 11.09 10.14
C GLY A 68 -0.89 12.20 9.46
N LEU A 69 -0.21 13.07 8.72
CA LEU A 69 -0.85 14.13 7.95
C LEU A 69 -1.91 13.57 6.98
N PRO A 70 -3.04 14.26 6.78
CA PRO A 70 -3.35 15.64 7.20
C PRO A 70 -3.98 15.78 8.60
N TYR A 71 -3.98 14.73 9.42
CA TYR A 71 -4.64 14.73 10.75
C TYR A 71 -6.15 14.98 10.67
N THR A 72 -6.81 14.33 9.72
CA THR A 72 -8.27 14.37 9.58
C THR A 72 -8.93 13.20 10.30
N PRO A 73 -10.24 13.31 10.60
CA PRO A 73 -11.00 12.19 11.13
C PRO A 73 -10.99 11.00 10.16
N TRP A 74 -10.87 9.78 10.68
CA TRP A 74 -10.99 8.56 9.90
C TRP A 74 -12.04 7.65 10.54
N ASN A 75 -12.98 7.13 9.73
CA ASN A 75 -14.06 6.24 10.18
C ASN A 75 -14.84 6.78 11.40
N GLY A 76 -15.08 8.10 11.43
CA GLY A 76 -15.83 8.77 12.51
C GLY A 76 -15.03 9.03 13.79
N VAL A 77 -13.75 8.65 13.85
CA VAL A 77 -12.86 8.90 15.00
C VAL A 77 -12.00 10.12 14.68
N ASN A 78 -11.78 10.99 15.67
CA ASN A 78 -10.88 12.14 15.53
C ASN A 78 -9.45 11.76 15.95
N PRO A 79 -8.42 12.38 15.35
CA PRO A 79 -7.05 12.26 15.83
C PRO A 79 -6.87 12.85 17.24
N ALA A 80 -5.71 12.59 17.84
CA ALA A 80 -5.41 13.10 19.18
C ALA A 80 -5.38 14.64 19.19
N LYS A 81 -5.98 15.26 20.22
CA LYS A 81 -5.95 16.72 20.42
C LYS A 81 -4.64 17.13 21.11
N ASP A 82 -4.12 18.30 20.77
CA ASP A 82 -3.01 18.95 21.48
C ASP A 82 -1.67 18.18 21.50
N HIS A 83 -1.43 17.34 20.49
CA HIS A 83 -0.14 16.70 20.25
C HIS A 83 0.62 17.38 19.11
N ARG A 84 1.95 17.46 19.21
CA ARG A 84 2.83 18.00 18.14
C ARG A 84 2.70 17.23 16.82
N PHE A 85 2.40 15.94 16.90
CA PHE A 85 2.15 15.04 15.77
C PHE A 85 0.86 14.26 16.06
N PRO A 86 -0.32 14.83 15.74
CA PRO A 86 -1.61 14.28 16.17
C PRO A 86 -2.09 13.07 15.35
N GLY A 87 -1.26 12.49 14.48
CA GLY A 87 -1.59 11.25 13.78
C GLY A 87 -1.93 10.10 14.76
N TYR A 88 -2.67 9.09 14.27
CA TYR A 88 -3.10 7.98 15.12
C TYR A 88 -1.93 7.06 15.49
N CYS A 89 -0.84 7.08 14.71
CA CYS A 89 0.30 6.20 14.86
C CYS A 89 1.11 6.46 16.14
N THR A 90 1.50 5.37 16.81
CA THR A 90 2.30 5.40 18.03
C THR A 90 3.76 5.10 17.74
N HIS A 91 4.64 6.10 17.86
CA HIS A 91 6.10 5.95 17.76
C HIS A 91 6.78 6.11 19.12
N GLY A 92 7.95 5.51 19.31
CA GLY A 92 8.70 5.60 20.57
C GLY A 92 7.95 5.01 21.79
N SER A 93 7.00 4.10 21.54
CA SER A 93 6.12 3.53 22.56
C SER A 93 6.08 2.00 22.46
N VAL A 94 5.85 1.34 23.59
CA VAL A 94 5.74 -0.13 23.68
C VAL A 94 4.58 -0.69 22.86
N ILE A 95 3.57 0.13 22.56
CA ILE A 95 2.42 -0.27 21.73
C ILE A 95 2.67 -0.12 20.23
N PHE A 96 3.88 0.30 19.80
CA PHE A 96 4.24 0.40 18.39
C PHE A 96 3.88 -0.87 17.59
N PRO A 97 4.27 -2.10 18.01
CA PRO A 97 3.93 -3.30 17.25
C PRO A 97 2.42 -3.61 17.25
N THR A 98 1.76 -3.39 18.38
CA THR A 98 0.32 -3.69 18.54
C THR A 98 -0.57 -2.71 17.81
N TRP A 99 -0.10 -1.48 17.54
CA TRP A 99 -0.80 -0.51 16.71
C TRP A 99 -0.59 -0.78 15.21
N HIS A 100 0.64 -1.08 14.79
CA HIS A 100 0.94 -1.32 13.37
C HIS A 100 0.35 -2.65 12.86
N ARG A 101 0.16 -3.65 13.72
CA ARG A 101 -0.45 -4.94 13.32
C ARG A 101 -1.85 -4.77 12.71
N PRO A 102 -2.85 -4.16 13.37
CA PRO A 102 -4.14 -3.91 12.77
C PRO A 102 -4.08 -2.88 11.64
N TYR A 103 -3.13 -1.94 11.64
CA TYR A 103 -2.95 -1.01 10.52
C TYR A 103 -2.53 -1.73 9.22
N VAL A 104 -1.61 -2.68 9.29
CA VAL A 104 -1.25 -3.51 8.13
C VAL A 104 -2.42 -4.42 7.73
N ALA A 105 -3.15 -5.00 8.69
CA ALA A 105 -4.33 -5.80 8.39
C ALA A 105 -5.42 -4.99 7.67
N LEU A 106 -5.57 -3.70 7.98
CA LEU A 106 -6.46 -2.80 7.26
C LEU A 106 -6.06 -2.63 5.80
N ILE A 107 -4.77 -2.40 5.54
CA ILE A 107 -4.25 -2.30 4.16
C ILE A 107 -4.53 -3.60 3.40
N GLU A 108 -4.30 -4.75 4.02
CA GLU A 108 -4.56 -6.06 3.43
C GLU A 108 -6.05 -6.28 3.13
N GLN A 109 -6.94 -5.95 4.07
CA GLN A 109 -8.38 -6.11 3.90
C GLN A 109 -8.90 -5.22 2.76
N VAL A 110 -8.49 -3.94 2.72
CA VAL A 110 -8.89 -3.00 1.66
C VAL A 110 -8.44 -3.51 0.27
N LEU A 111 -7.20 -3.97 0.16
CA LEU A 111 -6.69 -4.51 -1.11
C LEU A 111 -7.41 -5.81 -1.49
N TYR A 112 -7.70 -6.67 -0.53
CA TYR A 112 -8.42 -7.93 -0.75
C TYR A 112 -9.86 -7.68 -1.23
N GLU A 113 -10.59 -6.78 -0.57
CA GLU A 113 -11.96 -6.42 -0.96
C GLU A 113 -12.03 -5.92 -2.40
N GLU A 114 -11.11 -5.04 -2.80
CA GLU A 114 -11.02 -4.54 -4.18
C GLU A 114 -10.60 -5.64 -5.16
N ALA A 115 -9.65 -6.49 -4.76
CA ALA A 115 -9.20 -7.59 -5.58
C ALA A 115 -10.33 -8.63 -5.83
N VAL A 116 -11.17 -8.93 -4.83
CA VAL A 116 -12.36 -9.78 -4.98
C VAL A 116 -13.36 -9.14 -5.96
N HIS A 117 -13.58 -7.82 -5.85
CA HIS A 117 -14.45 -7.09 -6.76
C HIS A 117 -13.94 -7.15 -8.21
N ILE A 118 -12.64 -6.95 -8.44
CA ILE A 118 -12.02 -7.06 -9.76
C ILE A 118 -12.11 -8.50 -10.29
N ALA A 119 -11.75 -9.49 -9.48
CA ALA A 119 -11.78 -10.91 -9.86
C ALA A 119 -13.18 -11.34 -10.33
N ALA A 120 -14.22 -10.90 -9.62
CA ALA A 120 -15.60 -11.18 -9.97
C ALA A 120 -16.05 -10.60 -11.32
N SER A 121 -15.38 -9.54 -11.80
CA SER A 121 -15.72 -8.81 -13.03
C SER A 121 -15.14 -9.40 -14.32
N TYR A 122 -14.17 -10.33 -14.23
CA TYR A 122 -13.66 -11.01 -15.43
C TYR A 122 -14.77 -11.81 -16.12
N THR A 123 -14.84 -11.68 -17.46
CA THR A 123 -15.80 -12.42 -18.27
C THR A 123 -15.34 -13.83 -18.61
N ASP A 124 -14.03 -14.06 -18.69
CA ASP A 124 -13.45 -15.39 -18.87
C ASP A 124 -13.51 -16.19 -17.55
N PRO A 125 -14.21 -17.35 -17.52
CA PRO A 125 -14.38 -18.13 -16.30
C PRO A 125 -13.07 -18.68 -15.70
N LYS A 126 -12.05 -18.93 -16.55
CA LYS A 126 -10.75 -19.42 -16.09
C LYS A 126 -9.96 -18.29 -15.44
N LEU A 127 -9.92 -17.11 -16.06
CA LEU A 127 -9.29 -15.93 -15.46
C LEU A 127 -9.96 -15.54 -14.14
N LYS A 128 -11.30 -15.52 -14.11
CA LYS A 128 -12.05 -15.30 -12.88
C LYS A 128 -11.61 -16.25 -11.77
N ARG A 129 -11.62 -17.57 -12.03
CA ARG A 129 -11.21 -18.59 -11.06
C ARG A 129 -9.75 -18.43 -10.59
N ASN A 130 -8.85 -18.07 -11.48
CA ASN A 130 -7.45 -17.85 -11.14
C ASN A 130 -7.27 -16.64 -10.20
N MET A 131 -7.98 -15.54 -10.46
CA MET A 131 -7.85 -14.27 -9.72
C MET A 131 -8.59 -14.29 -8.36
N GLU A 132 -9.47 -15.25 -8.12
CA GLU A 132 -10.18 -15.46 -6.85
C GLU A 132 -9.27 -16.03 -5.74
N MET A 133 -8.12 -16.62 -6.09
CA MET A 133 -7.16 -17.12 -5.09
C MET A 133 -6.26 -15.97 -4.65
N GLN A 134 -6.33 -15.53 -3.39
CA GLN A 134 -5.56 -14.39 -2.89
C GLN A 134 -4.78 -14.67 -1.61
N ARG A 135 -3.56 -14.13 -1.54
CA ARG A 135 -2.61 -14.16 -0.41
C ARG A 135 -1.96 -12.79 -0.29
N SER A 136 -1.49 -12.42 0.90
CA SER A 136 -0.77 -11.16 1.13
C SER A 136 0.75 -11.34 1.02
N ALA A 137 1.50 -10.24 0.87
CA ALA A 137 2.96 -10.25 0.81
C ALA A 137 3.59 -9.63 2.07
N SER A 138 4.81 -10.07 2.41
CA SER A 138 5.67 -9.53 3.47
C SER A 138 7.06 -9.23 2.90
N GLY A 139 7.67 -8.14 3.37
CA GLY A 139 9.01 -7.75 2.95
C GLY A 139 10.11 -8.38 3.81
N ASN A 140 11.24 -8.73 3.20
CA ASN A 140 12.47 -9.06 3.91
C ASN A 140 13.49 -7.91 3.77
N PRO A 141 13.92 -7.26 4.86
CA PRO A 141 14.88 -6.16 4.81
C PRO A 141 16.30 -6.58 4.38
N ASN A 142 16.59 -7.89 4.32
CA ASN A 142 17.93 -8.43 4.07
C ASN A 142 18.17 -8.89 2.61
N ALA A 143 17.24 -8.62 1.69
CA ALA A 143 17.33 -9.01 0.29
C ALA A 143 17.61 -7.81 -0.63
N LYS A 144 18.26 -8.08 -1.78
CA LYS A 144 18.30 -7.12 -2.89
C LYS A 144 16.85 -6.80 -3.27
N ILE A 145 16.50 -5.52 -3.25
CA ILE A 145 15.14 -5.06 -3.56
C ILE A 145 14.78 -5.49 -4.98
N PRO A 146 13.68 -6.23 -5.19
CA PRO A 146 13.20 -6.56 -6.53
C PRO A 146 13.05 -5.31 -7.40
N ALA A 147 13.37 -5.42 -8.69
CA ALA A 147 13.23 -4.30 -9.63
C ALA A 147 11.82 -3.71 -9.63
N ILE A 148 10.79 -4.56 -9.46
CA ILE A 148 9.37 -4.15 -9.35
C ILE A 148 9.08 -3.24 -8.14
N LEU A 149 9.91 -3.24 -7.10
CA LEU A 149 9.75 -2.36 -5.94
C LEU A 149 10.62 -1.10 -6.00
N ASN A 150 11.45 -0.94 -7.03
CA ASN A 150 12.43 0.14 -7.09
C ASN A 150 12.60 0.79 -8.47
N THR A 151 13.04 0.04 -9.49
CA THR A 151 13.48 0.60 -10.79
C THR A 151 12.47 0.41 -11.92
N MET A 152 11.56 -0.56 -11.83
CA MET A 152 10.64 -0.93 -12.91
C MET A 152 9.43 0.01 -12.96
N LYS A 153 9.46 0.99 -13.87
CA LYS A 153 8.44 2.05 -13.98
C LYS A 153 7.08 1.57 -14.48
N PHE A 154 7.05 0.51 -15.27
CA PHE A 154 5.85 -0.04 -15.89
C PHE A 154 5.78 -1.55 -15.69
N VAL A 155 4.57 -2.07 -15.52
CA VAL A 155 4.27 -3.49 -15.34
C VAL A 155 3.17 -3.91 -16.31
N SER A 156 3.19 -5.18 -16.72
CA SER A 156 2.15 -5.76 -17.57
C SER A 156 1.12 -6.46 -16.71
N VAL A 157 -0.17 -6.17 -16.95
CA VAL A 157 -1.31 -6.77 -16.25
C VAL A 157 -2.33 -7.31 -17.27
N ILE A 158 -3.10 -8.30 -16.86
CA ILE A 158 -4.29 -8.81 -17.54
C ILE A 158 -5.49 -8.01 -17.01
N SER A 159 -5.95 -7.00 -17.76
CA SER A 159 -7.00 -6.10 -17.28
C SER A 159 -8.37 -6.78 -17.19
N ALA A 160 -9.16 -6.39 -16.18
CA ALA A 160 -10.57 -6.72 -16.12
C ALA A 160 -11.41 -5.66 -16.88
N PRO A 161 -12.58 -6.00 -17.44
CA PRO A 161 -13.20 -7.32 -17.46
C PRO A 161 -12.72 -8.21 -18.62
N SER A 162 -12.00 -7.65 -19.60
CA SER A 162 -11.74 -8.29 -20.89
C SER A 162 -10.65 -9.37 -20.89
N GLY A 163 -9.81 -9.43 -19.85
CA GLY A 163 -8.65 -10.32 -19.83
C GLY A 163 -7.54 -9.90 -20.79
N THR A 164 -7.52 -8.63 -21.23
CA THR A 164 -6.53 -8.15 -22.20
C THR A 164 -5.22 -7.82 -21.50
N ARG A 165 -4.09 -8.24 -22.07
CA ARG A 165 -2.78 -7.84 -21.57
C ARG A 165 -2.53 -6.36 -21.90
N THR A 166 -2.32 -5.55 -20.87
CA THR A 166 -2.08 -4.10 -20.98
C THR A 166 -0.89 -3.70 -20.11
N GLN A 167 -0.24 -2.58 -20.44
CA GLN A 167 0.83 -2.01 -19.62
C GLN A 167 0.28 -0.85 -18.77
N ILE A 168 0.61 -0.85 -17.48
CA ILE A 168 0.26 0.22 -16.54
C ILE A 168 1.51 0.81 -15.89
N SER A 169 1.42 2.04 -15.38
CA SER A 169 2.43 2.55 -14.44
C SER A 169 2.48 1.66 -13.21
N ASN A 170 3.68 1.40 -12.69
CA ASN A 170 3.84 0.51 -11.54
C ASN A 170 3.37 1.21 -10.24
N PRO A 171 2.25 0.78 -9.63
CA PRO A 171 1.68 1.42 -8.44
C PRO A 171 2.53 1.19 -7.18
N LEU A 172 3.52 0.29 -7.22
CA LEU A 172 4.42 0.01 -6.09
C LEU A 172 5.49 1.10 -5.91
N LEU A 173 5.76 1.91 -6.93
CA LEU A 173 6.87 2.87 -6.88
C LEU A 173 6.51 4.18 -6.19
N SER A 174 5.31 4.69 -6.45
CA SER A 174 4.87 6.00 -5.97
C SER A 174 3.34 6.09 -5.95
N TYR A 175 2.82 6.78 -4.94
CA TYR A 175 1.46 7.30 -4.92
C TYR A 175 1.43 8.73 -5.47
N LYS A 176 0.48 9.04 -6.36
CA LYS A 176 0.21 10.39 -6.88
C LYS A 176 -1.03 10.93 -6.17
N PHE A 177 -0.98 12.18 -5.69
CA PHE A 177 -2.12 12.81 -5.05
C PHE A 177 -3.10 13.36 -6.09
N HIS A 178 -4.40 13.19 -5.85
CA HIS A 178 -5.47 13.66 -6.73
C HIS A 178 -6.74 14.03 -5.94
N PRO A 179 -6.97 15.32 -5.62
CA PRO A 179 -6.08 16.45 -5.86
C PRO A 179 -4.87 16.44 -4.94
N PHE A 180 -3.79 17.08 -5.40
CA PHE A 180 -2.68 17.47 -4.54
C PHE A 180 -3.02 18.74 -3.76
N ASP A 181 -2.86 18.69 -2.44
CA ASP A 181 -2.98 19.85 -1.56
C ASP A 181 -1.62 20.14 -0.92
N SER A 182 -1.01 21.26 -1.29
CA SER A 182 0.29 21.69 -0.76
C SER A 182 0.18 22.27 0.65
N THR A 183 -1.02 22.57 1.15
CA THR A 183 -1.22 23.23 2.44
C THR A 183 -1.16 22.27 3.63
N VAL A 184 -1.33 20.96 3.40
CA VAL A 184 -1.39 19.96 4.48
C VAL A 184 -0.05 19.72 5.16
N TRP A 185 1.08 20.13 4.57
CA TRP A 185 2.41 19.67 5.00
C TRP A 185 3.01 20.49 6.16
N GLY A 186 2.48 21.68 6.41
CA GLY A 186 2.92 22.57 7.50
C GLY A 186 4.43 22.87 7.51
N GLU A 187 4.92 23.45 8.60
CA GLU A 187 6.34 23.83 8.74
C GLU A 187 7.27 22.62 8.85
N ALA A 188 6.82 21.52 9.46
CA ALA A 188 7.63 20.31 9.63
C ALA A 188 7.83 19.51 8.32
N GLY A 189 7.10 19.87 7.26
CA GLY A 189 7.03 19.12 6.02
C GLY A 189 7.01 19.98 4.76
N GLU A 190 7.37 21.27 4.82
CA GLU A 190 7.21 22.24 3.71
C GLU A 190 7.68 21.70 2.34
N LYS A 191 8.83 21.02 2.30
CA LYS A 191 9.36 20.40 1.07
C LYS A 191 8.43 19.36 0.44
N PHE A 192 7.65 18.64 1.23
CA PHE A 192 6.67 17.66 0.73
C PHE A 192 5.50 18.38 0.03
N GLY A 193 5.22 19.64 0.39
CA GLY A 193 4.27 20.52 -0.28
C GLY A 193 4.67 20.92 -1.70
N HIS A 194 5.89 20.58 -2.15
CA HIS A 194 6.32 20.75 -3.53
C HIS A 194 6.08 19.51 -4.40
N TRP A 195 5.75 18.35 -3.81
CA TRP A 195 5.75 17.08 -4.52
C TRP A 195 4.33 16.51 -4.67
N PRO A 196 3.75 16.53 -5.89
CA PRO A 196 2.40 15.99 -6.14
C PRO A 196 2.34 14.45 -6.11
N GLN A 197 3.44 13.81 -5.73
CA GLN A 197 3.55 12.36 -5.59
C GLN A 197 4.64 12.03 -4.57
N THR A 198 4.57 10.83 -4.00
CA THR A 198 5.63 10.33 -3.11
C THR A 198 6.94 10.11 -3.89
N LEU A 199 8.07 10.47 -3.29
CA LEU A 199 9.39 10.29 -3.87
C LEU A 199 10.27 9.42 -2.95
N ARG A 200 11.12 8.59 -3.57
CA ARG A 200 12.11 7.76 -2.86
C ARG A 200 13.50 8.32 -3.13
N HIS A 201 14.19 8.76 -2.07
CA HIS A 201 15.47 9.46 -2.19
C HIS A 201 15.40 10.63 -3.20
N PRO A 202 14.59 11.67 -2.94
CA PRO A 202 14.38 12.77 -3.88
C PRO A 202 15.70 13.45 -4.28
N SER A 203 15.79 13.91 -5.53
CA SER A 203 16.98 14.58 -6.09
C SER A 203 17.21 15.99 -5.55
N SER A 204 16.17 16.65 -5.04
CA SER A 204 16.23 17.96 -4.39
C SER A 204 14.98 18.18 -3.52
N ASP A 205 14.92 19.30 -2.80
CA ASP A 205 13.71 19.75 -2.06
C ASP A 205 12.76 20.61 -2.91
N LYS A 206 12.97 20.67 -4.23
CA LYS A 206 12.21 21.51 -5.17
C LYS A 206 11.08 20.74 -5.85
N ALA A 207 10.21 21.46 -6.55
CA ALA A 207 9.06 20.89 -7.26
C ALA A 207 9.44 19.96 -8.44
N ASP A 208 10.64 20.08 -8.99
CA ASP A 208 11.17 19.24 -10.08
C ASP A 208 11.91 17.98 -9.58
N ALA A 209 11.86 17.71 -8.26
CA ALA A 209 12.49 16.55 -7.67
C ALA A 209 11.93 15.24 -8.25
N HIS A 210 12.79 14.24 -8.34
CA HIS A 210 12.45 12.90 -8.80
C HIS A 210 13.13 11.84 -7.92
N SER A 211 12.52 10.65 -7.86
CA SER A 211 13.08 9.51 -7.12
C SER A 211 14.41 9.04 -7.73
N GLN A 212 15.35 8.61 -6.88
CA GLN A 212 16.66 8.09 -7.27
C GLN A 212 16.81 6.63 -6.83
N PRO A 213 16.26 5.66 -7.60
CA PRO A 213 16.18 4.27 -7.18
C PRO A 213 17.55 3.59 -7.02
N GLU A 214 18.58 4.01 -7.76
CA GLU A 214 19.94 3.51 -7.60
C GLU A 214 20.53 3.89 -6.24
N ARG A 215 20.23 5.10 -5.74
CA ARG A 215 20.64 5.53 -4.40
C ARG A 215 19.91 4.75 -3.32
N VAL A 216 18.59 4.53 -3.48
CA VAL A 216 17.80 3.68 -2.57
C VAL A 216 18.41 2.28 -2.47
N GLN A 217 18.79 1.69 -3.61
CA GLN A 217 19.41 0.37 -3.64
C GLN A 217 20.77 0.33 -2.93
N GLY A 218 21.58 1.38 -3.08
CA GLY A 218 22.88 1.52 -2.41
C GLY A 218 22.74 1.61 -0.89
N GLU A 219 21.84 2.46 -0.40
CA GLU A 219 21.63 2.66 1.05
C GLU A 219 21.10 1.41 1.74
N ILE A 220 20.11 0.73 1.14
CA ILE A 220 19.57 -0.52 1.72
C ILE A 220 20.64 -1.63 1.73
N GLY A 221 21.48 -1.70 0.69
CA GLY A 221 22.64 -2.60 0.70
C GLY A 221 23.62 -2.30 1.84
N GLY A 222 23.86 -1.03 2.14
CA GLY A 222 24.73 -0.59 3.24
C GLY A 222 24.17 -0.91 4.62
N VAL A 223 22.88 -0.68 4.85
CA VAL A 223 22.21 -0.98 6.14
C VAL A 223 22.17 -2.49 6.42
N ALA A 224 21.94 -3.32 5.40
CA ALA A 224 21.93 -4.78 5.54
C ALA A 224 23.30 -5.34 5.99
N LEU A 225 24.41 -4.70 5.60
CA LEU A 225 25.75 -5.06 6.10
C LEU A 225 25.89 -4.69 7.59
N MET A 226 25.48 -3.49 7.99
CA MET A 226 25.59 -3.02 9.37
C MET A 226 24.78 -3.81 10.40
N LEU A 227 23.65 -4.41 10.02
CA LEU A 227 22.87 -5.26 10.91
C LEU A 227 23.47 -6.66 11.09
N ARG A 228 24.14 -7.19 10.06
CA ARG A 228 24.85 -8.47 10.12
C ARG A 228 26.11 -8.40 10.97
N ASP A 229 26.78 -7.24 10.98
CA ASP A 229 28.00 -7.01 11.76
C ASP A 229 27.74 -6.65 13.23
N ARG A 230 26.46 -6.61 13.65
CA ARG A 230 26.04 -6.31 15.03
C ARG A 230 25.65 -7.54 15.84
N VAL A 231 26.02 -8.74 15.38
CA VAL A 231 25.82 -10.02 16.09
C VAL A 231 27.18 -10.58 16.50
#